data_AF-A0A520E8C3-F1
#
_entry.id   AF-A0A520E8C3-F1
#
_cell.length_a   1.000
_cell.length_b   1.000
_cell.length_c   1.000
_cell.angle_alpha   90.00
_cell.angle_beta   90.00
_cell.angle_gamma   90.00
#
_symmetry.space_group_name_H-M   'P 1'
#
loop_
_entity.id
_entity.type
_entity.pdbx_description
1 polymer ?
#
loop_
_entity_poly.entity_id
_entity_poly.type
_entity_poly.pdbx_seq_one_letter_code
_entity_poly.pdbx_strand_id
1 'polypeptide(L)'
;MNELNSLMSDPVPTPEAETLAGEILARIALDANGQPFADEPSAWTDADEAEPQVVSLGSVRFAVVDPDARTLAQQLGAVDPDYPDAAAMVVQAEDPDALTTGRYVAVETAAGVSVVLRVFIAAADLNDPTAPDFGPTAHRDPALDVIRLHPGRALLVQVFAEE
;
A
#
# COMPACT_ATOMS: atom_id res chain seq x y z
N MET A 1 12.47 25.56 -45.00
CA MET A 1 12.62 26.34 -43.75
C MET A 1 11.79 25.61 -42.69
N ASN A 2 12.45 24.93 -41.75
CA ASN A 2 11.78 24.13 -40.70
C ASN A 2 11.78 24.93 -39.39
N GLU A 3 10.61 25.44 -39.01
CA GLU A 3 10.34 26.08 -37.72
C GLU A 3 9.70 25.08 -36.73
N LEU A 4 10.35 23.95 -36.47
CA LEU A 4 9.77 22.88 -35.61
C LEU A 4 10.70 22.37 -34.50
N ASN A 5 11.83 23.03 -34.24
CA ASN A 5 12.79 22.60 -33.20
C ASN A 5 12.84 23.50 -31.95
N SER A 6 11.82 24.34 -31.70
CA SER A 6 11.85 25.33 -30.61
C SER A 6 10.91 25.02 -29.44
N LEU A 7 10.73 23.75 -29.07
CA LEU A 7 9.95 23.40 -27.87
C LEU A 7 10.65 22.31 -27.07
N MET A 8 10.86 22.63 -25.79
CA MET A 8 11.39 21.80 -24.70
C MET A 8 12.91 21.75 -24.59
N SER A 9 13.54 22.91 -24.41
CA SER A 9 14.67 22.95 -23.46
C SER A 9 14.07 22.75 -22.09
N ASP A 10 14.43 21.67 -21.40
CA ASP A 10 14.04 21.49 -20.01
C ASP A 10 14.38 22.76 -19.22
N PRO A 11 13.49 23.24 -18.35
CA PRO A 11 13.78 24.42 -17.54
C PRO A 11 15.03 24.14 -16.72
N VAL A 12 16.08 24.94 -16.97
CA VAL A 12 17.29 24.88 -16.16
C VAL A 12 16.89 25.23 -14.72
N PRO A 13 17.17 24.37 -13.72
CA PRO A 13 16.83 24.65 -12.33
C PRO A 13 17.44 25.99 -11.91
N THR A 14 16.68 26.79 -11.18
CA THR A 14 17.26 27.99 -10.58
C THR A 14 18.14 27.58 -9.39
N PRO A 15 19.15 28.38 -9.00
CA PRO A 15 19.97 28.09 -7.82
C PRO A 15 19.16 27.90 -6.53
N GLU A 16 18.03 28.59 -6.40
CA GLU A 16 17.10 28.43 -5.28
C GLU A 16 16.40 27.05 -5.32
N ALA A 17 16.01 26.58 -6.50
CA ALA A 17 15.43 25.25 -6.68
C ALA A 17 16.46 24.14 -6.38
N GLU A 18 17.72 24.33 -6.78
CA GLU A 18 18.81 23.40 -6.47
C GLU A 18 19.10 23.35 -4.96
N THR A 19 19.07 24.51 -4.29
CA THR A 19 19.27 24.61 -2.83
C THR A 19 18.13 23.90 -2.09
N LEU A 20 16.88 24.19 -2.46
CA LEU A 20 15.72 23.55 -1.85
C LEU A 20 15.70 22.04 -2.09
N ALA A 21 16.06 21.60 -3.30
CA ALA A 21 16.21 20.17 -3.60
C ALA A 21 17.30 19.53 -2.73
N GLY A 22 18.44 20.20 -2.55
CA GLY A 22 19.51 19.76 -1.65
C GLY A 22 19.06 19.66 -0.19
N GLU A 23 18.28 20.62 0.31
CA GLU A 23 17.71 20.57 1.67
C GLU A 23 16.69 19.45 1.85
N ILE A 24 15.85 19.21 0.84
CA ILE A 24 14.88 18.10 0.85
C ILE A 24 15.61 16.75 0.81
N LEU A 25 16.59 16.59 -0.09
CA LEU A 25 17.40 15.37 -0.18
C LEU A 25 18.18 15.13 1.10
N ALA A 26 18.78 16.18 1.68
CA ALA A 26 19.48 16.08 2.96
C ALA A 26 18.55 15.67 4.11
N ARG A 27 17.29 16.13 4.13
CA ARG A 27 16.29 15.73 5.14
C ARG A 27 15.78 14.31 4.95
N ILE A 28 15.62 13.86 3.70
CA ILE A 28 15.23 12.49 3.38
C ILE A 28 16.35 11.50 3.73
N ALA A 29 17.61 11.93 3.65
CA ALA A 29 18.78 11.13 4.00
C ALA A 29 19.06 11.04 5.51
N LEU A 30 18.13 11.46 6.38
CA LEU A 30 18.25 11.34 7.83
C LEU A 30 17.41 10.18 8.36
N ASP A 31 17.92 9.52 9.38
CA ASP A 31 17.24 8.49 10.15
C ASP A 31 16.13 9.06 11.05
N ALA A 32 15.44 8.18 11.80
CA ALA A 32 14.36 8.55 12.71
C ALA A 32 14.77 9.52 13.84
N ASN A 33 16.08 9.69 14.09
CA ASN A 33 16.64 10.61 15.08
C ASN A 33 17.19 11.89 14.44
N GLY A 34 17.00 12.08 13.13
CA GLY A 34 17.52 13.23 12.38
C GLY A 34 19.04 13.18 12.17
N GLN A 35 19.66 12.00 12.27
CA GLN A 35 21.08 11.79 11.96
C GLN A 35 21.24 11.23 10.55
N PRO A 36 22.33 11.54 9.82
CA PRO A 36 22.60 10.89 8.54
C PRO A 36 22.63 9.36 8.69
N PHE A 37 22.06 8.63 7.73
CA PHE A 37 22.22 7.17 7.69
C PHE A 37 23.71 6.81 7.67
N ALA A 38 24.11 5.85 8.50
CA ALA A 38 25.49 5.40 8.55
C ALA A 38 25.89 4.75 7.21
N ASP A 39 26.90 5.31 6.56
CA ASP A 39 27.45 4.85 5.27
C ASP A 39 28.51 3.74 5.47
N GLU A 40 28.29 2.89 6.46
CA GLU A 40 29.17 1.77 6.81
C GLU A 40 28.52 0.47 6.31
N PRO A 41 29.24 -0.43 5.61
CA PRO A 41 28.67 -1.66 5.04
C PRO A 41 27.95 -2.57 6.05
N SER A 42 28.33 -2.53 7.32
CA SER A 42 27.65 -3.27 8.40
C SER A 42 26.25 -2.73 8.68
N ALA A 43 26.04 -1.42 8.59
CA ALA A 43 24.73 -0.81 8.82
C ALA A 43 23.71 -1.21 7.73
N TRP A 44 24.19 -1.55 6.53
CA TRP A 44 23.33 -2.03 5.44
C TRP A 44 22.95 -3.48 5.66
N THR A 45 23.87 -4.29 6.19
CA THR A 45 23.58 -5.68 6.56
C THR A 45 22.59 -5.72 7.73
N ASP A 46 22.79 -4.87 8.74
CA ASP A 46 21.86 -4.74 9.88
C ASP A 46 20.48 -4.21 9.44
N ALA A 47 20.42 -3.33 8.43
CA ALA A 47 19.16 -2.83 7.86
C ALA A 47 18.45 -3.87 6.99
N ASP A 48 19.19 -4.68 6.23
CA ASP A 48 18.65 -5.81 5.45
C ASP A 48 18.15 -6.94 6.38
N GLU A 49 18.76 -7.09 7.56
CA GLU A 49 18.35 -8.05 8.60
C GLU A 49 17.25 -7.50 9.54
N ALA A 50 16.96 -6.19 9.50
CA ALA A 50 15.96 -5.60 10.38
C ALA A 50 14.53 -6.01 9.98
N GLU A 51 13.76 -6.47 10.97
CA GLU A 51 12.34 -6.75 10.75
C GLU A 51 11.59 -5.45 10.37
N PRO A 52 10.69 -5.50 9.37
CA PRO A 52 9.92 -4.34 8.97
C PRO A 52 9.15 -3.74 10.14
N GLN A 53 9.41 -2.47 10.46
CA GLN A 53 8.65 -1.76 11.50
C GLN A 53 7.30 -1.29 10.96
N VAL A 54 6.23 -1.60 11.68
CA VAL A 54 4.87 -1.13 11.36
C VAL A 54 4.76 0.36 11.69
N VAL A 55 4.73 1.19 10.65
CA VAL A 55 4.50 2.64 10.78
C VAL A 55 3.02 2.96 10.66
N SER A 56 2.46 3.67 11.65
CA SER A 56 1.05 4.12 11.60
C SER A 56 0.92 5.36 10.71
N LEU A 57 0.16 5.24 9.63
CA LEU A 57 -0.15 6.33 8.70
C LEU A 57 -1.37 7.17 9.12
N GLY A 58 -1.91 6.92 10.32
CA GLY A 58 -3.11 7.60 10.84
C GLY A 58 -4.41 6.84 10.57
N SER A 59 -5.54 7.47 10.90
CA SER A 59 -6.87 6.86 10.80
C SER A 59 -7.42 6.88 9.37
N VAL A 60 -7.91 5.75 8.89
CA VAL A 60 -8.65 5.63 7.62
C VAL A 60 -10.13 5.47 7.92
N ARG A 61 -10.99 6.13 7.13
CA ARG A 61 -12.45 5.98 7.19
C ARG A 61 -12.93 5.17 5.99
N PHE A 62 -13.78 4.18 6.25
CA PHE A 62 -14.41 3.37 5.22
C PHE A 62 -15.82 2.95 5.63
N ALA A 63 -16.66 2.68 4.63
CA ALA A 63 -17.95 2.03 4.81
C ALA A 63 -17.82 0.53 4.57
N VAL A 64 -18.56 -0.29 5.32
CA VAL A 64 -18.66 -1.74 5.06
C VAL A 64 -19.65 -1.97 3.92
N VAL A 65 -19.18 -2.58 2.84
CA VAL A 65 -19.98 -2.91 1.65
C VAL A 65 -20.54 -4.32 1.76
N ASP A 66 -19.69 -5.27 2.15
CA ASP A 66 -20.06 -6.65 2.41
C ASP A 66 -19.43 -7.09 3.75
N PRO A 67 -20.22 -7.31 4.81
CA PRO A 67 -19.71 -7.71 6.11
C PRO A 67 -19.29 -9.19 6.20
N ASP A 68 -19.65 -10.05 5.24
CA ASP A 68 -19.29 -11.47 5.23
C ASP A 68 -18.76 -11.90 3.85
N ALA A 69 -17.62 -11.32 3.48
CA ALA A 69 -16.94 -11.60 2.23
C ALA A 69 -16.08 -12.88 2.27
N ARG A 70 -16.36 -13.82 3.18
CA ARG A 70 -15.56 -15.04 3.36
C ARG A 70 -15.50 -15.91 2.10
N THR A 71 -16.62 -16.00 1.37
CA THR A 71 -16.64 -16.78 0.11
C THR A 71 -15.65 -16.21 -0.91
N LEU A 72 -15.62 -14.88 -1.06
CA LEU A 72 -14.66 -14.19 -1.92
C LEU A 72 -13.22 -14.42 -1.44
N ALA A 73 -12.99 -14.26 -0.14
CA ALA A 73 -11.67 -14.45 0.46
C ALA A 73 -11.15 -15.89 0.27
N GLN A 74 -12.01 -16.89 0.41
CA GLN A 74 -11.66 -18.30 0.15
C GLN A 74 -11.33 -18.55 -1.32
N GLN A 75 -12.12 -18.01 -2.25
CA GLN A 75 -11.85 -18.12 -3.69
C GLN A 75 -10.49 -17.53 -4.07
N LEU A 76 -10.11 -16.43 -3.44
CA LEU A 76 -8.83 -15.75 -3.67
C LEU A 76 -7.66 -16.35 -2.89
N GLY A 77 -7.88 -17.39 -2.07
CA GLY A 77 -6.85 -17.97 -1.20
C GLY A 77 -6.36 -17.00 -0.11
N ALA A 78 -7.21 -16.04 0.27
CA ALA A 78 -6.90 -15.01 1.25
C ALA A 78 -7.10 -15.46 2.70
N VAL A 79 -7.89 -16.52 2.91
CA VAL A 79 -8.14 -17.11 4.23
C VAL A 79 -7.11 -18.22 4.48
N ASP A 80 -6.48 -18.15 5.65
CA ASP A 80 -5.60 -19.21 6.13
C ASP A 80 -6.41 -20.50 6.37
N PRO A 81 -6.02 -21.64 5.78
CA PRO A 81 -6.72 -22.92 5.99
C PRO A 81 -6.73 -23.39 7.45
N ASP A 82 -5.77 -22.96 8.28
CA ASP A 82 -5.73 -23.28 9.71
C ASP A 82 -6.73 -22.42 10.52
N TYR A 83 -7.17 -21.30 9.95
CA TYR A 83 -8.17 -20.39 10.52
C TYR A 83 -9.35 -20.16 9.55
N PRO A 84 -10.15 -21.19 9.23
CA PRO A 84 -11.22 -21.11 8.24
C PRO A 84 -12.35 -20.13 8.63
N ASP A 85 -12.44 -19.79 9.91
CA ASP A 85 -13.42 -18.86 10.48
C ASP A 85 -12.92 -17.40 10.50
N ALA A 86 -11.79 -17.09 9.86
CA ALA A 86 -11.26 -15.74 9.75
C ALA A 86 -12.34 -14.77 9.22
N ALA A 87 -12.50 -13.62 9.88
CA ALA A 87 -13.39 -12.59 9.39
C ALA A 87 -12.88 -12.03 8.05
N ALA A 88 -13.79 -11.84 7.10
CA ALA A 88 -13.48 -11.21 5.83
C ALA A 88 -14.61 -10.24 5.46
N MET A 89 -14.25 -9.06 4.97
CA MET A 89 -15.23 -8.03 4.59
C MET A 89 -14.73 -7.20 3.40
N VAL A 90 -15.67 -6.77 2.56
CA VAL A 90 -15.39 -5.74 1.55
C VAL A 90 -15.75 -4.40 2.13
N VAL A 91 -14.82 -3.46 2.06
CA VAL A 91 -14.99 -2.08 2.49
C VAL A 91 -14.81 -1.13 1.34
N GLN A 92 -15.28 0.10 1.50
CA GLN A 92 -15.04 1.21 0.59
C GLN A 92 -14.51 2.40 1.37
N ALA A 93 -13.25 2.77 1.13
CA ALA A 93 -12.63 3.93 1.75
C ALA A 93 -13.21 5.25 1.22
N GLU A 94 -13.23 6.25 2.09
CA GLU A 94 -13.58 7.64 1.73
C GLU A 94 -12.53 8.23 0.79
N ASP A 95 -11.25 7.98 1.08
CA ASP A 95 -10.12 8.23 0.19
C ASP A 95 -9.75 6.93 -0.56
N PRO A 96 -9.92 6.89 -1.89
CA PRO A 96 -9.66 5.69 -2.69
C PRO A 96 -8.25 5.12 -2.58
N ASP A 97 -7.26 5.93 -2.22
CA ASP A 97 -5.85 5.56 -2.19
C ASP A 97 -5.36 5.21 -0.77
N ALA A 98 -6.24 5.33 0.23
CA ALA A 98 -5.90 5.08 1.63
C ALA A 98 -5.68 3.58 1.95
N LEU A 99 -6.29 2.69 1.16
CA LEU A 99 -6.16 1.24 1.31
C LEU A 99 -5.33 0.69 0.16
N THR A 100 -4.15 0.16 0.50
CA THR A 100 -3.28 -0.54 -0.45
C THR A 100 -2.96 -1.94 0.08
N THR A 101 -2.74 -2.85 -0.85
CA THR A 101 -2.47 -4.27 -0.57
C THR A 101 -1.29 -4.43 0.39
N GLY A 102 -1.43 -5.35 1.35
CA GLY A 102 -0.41 -5.61 2.36
C GLY A 102 -0.49 -4.71 3.60
N ARG A 103 -1.23 -3.60 3.57
CA ARG A 103 -1.42 -2.77 4.77
C ARG A 103 -2.23 -3.49 5.84
N TYR A 104 -1.95 -3.18 7.09
CA TYR A 104 -2.74 -3.63 8.24
C TYR A 104 -3.62 -2.49 8.73
N VAL A 105 -4.85 -2.82 9.11
CA VAL A 105 -5.81 -1.91 9.71
C VAL A 105 -6.30 -2.51 11.03
N ALA A 106 -6.22 -1.73 12.10
CA ALA A 106 -6.82 -2.08 13.38
C ALA A 106 -8.22 -1.48 13.46
N VAL A 107 -9.23 -2.32 13.62
CA VAL A 107 -10.63 -1.92 13.74
C VAL A 107 -11.10 -2.19 15.15
N GLU A 108 -11.50 -1.14 15.87
CA GLU A 108 -12.13 -1.29 17.18
C GLU A 108 -13.54 -1.87 17.00
N THR A 109 -13.76 -3.06 17.54
CA THR A 109 -15.03 -3.80 17.42
C THR A 109 -15.89 -3.67 18.68
N ALA A 110 -15.25 -3.43 19.82
CA ALA A 110 -15.85 -3.08 21.10
C ALA A 110 -14.87 -2.22 21.88
N ALA A 111 -15.34 -1.55 22.94
CA ALA A 111 -14.49 -0.69 23.77
C ALA A 111 -13.24 -1.44 24.26
N GLY A 112 -12.07 -1.03 23.78
CA GLY A 112 -10.77 -1.64 24.13
C GLY A 112 -10.47 -2.98 23.44
N VAL A 113 -11.26 -3.39 22.44
CA VAL A 113 -11.06 -4.63 21.66
C VAL A 113 -10.92 -4.27 20.19
N SER A 114 -9.70 -4.39 19.67
CA SER A 114 -9.38 -4.16 18.26
C SER A 114 -9.07 -5.48 17.56
N VAL A 115 -9.61 -5.64 16.36
CA VAL A 115 -9.25 -6.72 15.44
C VAL A 115 -8.28 -6.16 14.41
N VAL A 116 -7.19 -6.87 14.19
CA VAL A 116 -6.25 -6.54 13.12
C VAL A 116 -6.65 -7.27 11.85
N LEU A 117 -6.88 -6.50 10.80
CA LEU A 117 -7.20 -6.99 9.48
C LEU A 117 -6.06 -6.59 8.54
N ARG A 118 -5.75 -7.44 7.57
CA ARG A 118 -4.88 -7.12 6.46
C ARG A 118 -5.72 -6.73 5.24
N VAL A 119 -5.31 -5.68 4.54
CA VAL A 119 -5.78 -5.38 3.20
C VAL A 119 -5.20 -6.43 2.27
N PHE A 120 -5.99 -7.44 1.94
CA PHE A 120 -5.53 -8.53 1.07
C PHE A 120 -5.39 -8.07 -0.37
N ILE A 121 -6.38 -7.30 -0.86
CA ILE A 121 -6.34 -6.69 -2.17
C ILE A 121 -7.17 -5.41 -2.19
N ALA A 122 -6.70 -4.37 -2.89
CA ALA A 122 -7.42 -3.12 -3.06
C ALA A 122 -7.55 -2.72 -4.53
N ALA A 123 -8.56 -1.91 -4.82
CA ALA A 123 -8.82 -1.38 -6.15
C ALA A 123 -7.68 -0.50 -6.67
N ALA A 124 -7.00 0.23 -5.77
CA ALA A 124 -5.86 1.07 -6.12
C ALA A 124 -4.73 0.25 -6.74
N ASP A 125 -4.32 -0.86 -6.11
CA ASP A 125 -3.23 -1.70 -6.62
C ASP A 125 -3.62 -2.42 -7.92
N LEU A 126 -4.87 -2.88 -8.02
CA LEU A 126 -5.37 -3.58 -9.23
C LEU A 126 -5.41 -2.69 -10.48
N ASN A 127 -5.43 -1.37 -10.30
CA ASN A 127 -5.50 -0.39 -11.38
C ASN A 127 -4.27 0.52 -11.42
N ASP A 128 -3.19 0.18 -10.70
CA ASP A 128 -1.96 0.93 -10.69
C ASP A 128 -1.28 0.85 -12.07
N PRO A 129 -1.13 1.97 -12.80
CA PRO A 129 -0.49 1.98 -14.13
C PRO A 129 1.00 1.64 -14.08
N THR A 130 1.62 1.65 -12.90
CA THR A 130 3.02 1.31 -12.68
C THR A 130 3.21 -0.15 -12.24
N ALA A 131 2.12 -0.89 -12.03
CA ALA A 131 2.19 -2.30 -11.64
C ALA A 131 2.91 -3.15 -12.71
N PRO A 132 3.60 -4.23 -12.31
CA PRO A 132 4.23 -5.14 -13.26
C PRO A 132 3.22 -5.69 -14.26
N ASP A 133 3.59 -5.71 -15.54
CA ASP A 133 2.80 -6.42 -16.56
C ASP A 133 2.95 -7.93 -16.34
N PHE A 134 1.84 -8.59 -15.99
CA PHE A 134 1.79 -10.04 -15.79
C PHE A 134 1.82 -10.84 -17.10
N GLY A 135 1.85 -10.15 -18.25
CA GLY A 135 1.98 -10.75 -19.57
C GLY A 135 0.67 -11.32 -20.13
N PRO A 136 0.68 -11.80 -21.39
CA PRO A 136 -0.53 -12.20 -22.12
C PRO A 136 -1.20 -13.46 -21.58
N THR A 137 -0.52 -14.21 -20.70
CA THR A 137 -1.05 -15.43 -20.07
C THR A 137 -1.76 -15.16 -18.75
N ALA A 138 -1.70 -13.93 -18.22
CA ALA A 138 -2.38 -13.57 -17.00
C ALA A 138 -3.90 -13.64 -17.19
N HIS A 139 -4.57 -14.38 -16.31
CA HIS A 139 -6.02 -14.49 -16.31
C HIS A 139 -6.61 -13.48 -15.32
N ARG A 140 -7.62 -12.73 -15.76
CA ARG A 140 -8.42 -11.88 -14.86
C ARG A 140 -9.48 -12.73 -14.19
N ASP A 141 -9.44 -12.79 -12.87
CA ASP A 141 -10.48 -13.43 -12.07
C ASP A 141 -11.72 -12.53 -11.97
N PRO A 142 -12.90 -12.96 -12.48
CA PRO A 142 -14.14 -12.18 -12.37
C PRO A 142 -14.60 -11.94 -10.92
N ALA A 143 -14.18 -12.77 -9.96
CA ALA A 143 -14.51 -12.57 -8.55
C ALA A 143 -13.97 -11.23 -8.01
N LEU A 144 -12.87 -10.72 -8.61
CA LEU A 144 -12.29 -9.43 -8.25
C LEU A 144 -13.07 -8.22 -8.76
N ASP A 145 -14.08 -8.39 -9.63
CA ASP A 145 -14.82 -7.25 -10.18
C ASP A 145 -15.56 -6.43 -9.12
N VAL A 146 -15.96 -7.06 -8.00
CA VAL A 146 -16.56 -6.37 -6.84
C VAL A 146 -15.63 -5.33 -6.21
N ILE A 147 -14.31 -5.46 -6.44
CA ILE A 147 -13.25 -4.55 -6.00
C ILE A 147 -12.77 -3.71 -7.18
N ARG A 148 -12.32 -4.35 -8.26
CA ARG A 148 -11.65 -3.73 -9.42
C ARG A 148 -12.48 -2.65 -10.10
N LEU A 149 -13.80 -2.85 -10.21
CA LEU A 149 -14.71 -1.92 -10.90
C LEU A 149 -15.16 -0.75 -10.01
N HIS A 150 -14.72 -0.71 -8.76
CA HIS A 150 -15.22 0.21 -7.75
C HIS A 150 -14.06 0.91 -7.05
N PRO A 151 -13.80 2.18 -7.36
CA PRO A 151 -12.73 2.96 -6.74
C PRO A 151 -12.83 2.94 -5.20
N GLY A 152 -11.67 2.79 -4.55
CA GLY A 152 -11.56 2.78 -3.09
C GLY A 152 -12.07 1.53 -2.39
N ARG A 153 -12.50 0.50 -3.13
CA ARG A 153 -12.85 -0.78 -2.50
C ARG A 153 -11.64 -1.64 -2.19
N ALA A 154 -11.75 -2.40 -1.11
CA ALA A 154 -10.73 -3.36 -0.71
C ALA A 154 -11.35 -4.56 0.01
N LEU A 155 -10.68 -5.71 -0.07
CA LEU A 155 -10.96 -6.87 0.76
C LEU A 155 -10.06 -6.83 2.00
N LEU A 156 -10.69 -6.79 3.17
CA LEU A 156 -10.02 -6.95 4.46
C LEU A 156 -10.19 -8.38 4.94
N VAL A 157 -9.11 -8.99 5.41
CA VAL A 157 -9.11 -10.34 5.99
C VAL A 157 -8.41 -10.32 7.34
N GLN A 158 -9.02 -10.97 8.33
CA GLN A 158 -8.42 -11.13 9.65
C GLN A 158 -7.15 -11.95 9.56
N VAL A 159 -6.12 -11.46 10.24
CA VAL A 159 -4.84 -12.17 10.41
C VAL A 159 -4.72 -12.65 11.85
N PHE A 160 -4.10 -13.80 12.03
CA PHE A 160 -3.75 -14.35 13.32
C PHE A 160 -2.22 -14.32 13.44
N ALA A 161 -1.70 -13.95 14.61
CA ALA A 161 -0.28 -14.08 14.85
C ALA A 161 0.07 -15.57 14.89
N GLU A 162 1.09 -15.99 14.15
CA GLU A 162 1.70 -17.31 14.33
C GLU A 162 2.35 -17.34 15.73
N GLU A 163 2.10 -18.40 16.50
CA GLU A 163 2.76 -18.65 17.81
C GLU A 163 4.22 -19.12 17.64
#